data_AF-A0A3N1S2J2-F1
#
_entry.id   AF-A0A3N1S2J2-F1
#
_cell.length_a   1.000
_cell.length_b   1.000
_cell.length_c   1.000
_cell.angle_alpha   90.00
_cell.angle_beta   90.00
_cell.angle_gamma   90.00
#
_symmetry.space_group_name_H-M   'P 1'
#
loop_
_entity.id
_entity.type
_entity.pdbx_description
1 polymer ?
#
loop_
_entity_poly.entity_id
_entity_poly.type
_entity_poly.pdbx_seq_one_letter_code
_entity_poly.pdbx_strand_id
1 'polypeptide(L)'
;MDLTPYVETLHRELAVAAEAGGDEARELAERLTAPLESATRLTLLNVLSAAMDEITRELAPGSVDVRLRGLDPDFVVVLPQRAEPTEPLDAPTPTPAAAPAPAPAPAPAPARADMDEGGTARVNLRLPAHLKTRAEEAAVSEGLSVNAWLVRVVSGAVDTAGAGTPRTQGKTRSVSQSFTGWVR
;
A
#
# COMPACT_ATOMS: atom_id res chain seq x y z
N MET A 1 12.75 3.59 15.64
CA MET A 1 13.93 3.15 16.41
C MET A 1 14.70 4.39 16.76
N ASP A 2 14.99 4.59 18.05
CA ASP A 2 15.87 5.69 18.48
C ASP A 2 17.33 5.26 18.32
N LEU A 3 18.14 6.10 17.68
CA LEU A 3 19.59 5.88 17.50
C LEU A 3 20.43 6.50 18.62
N THR A 4 19.84 7.40 19.42
CA THR A 4 20.52 8.16 20.49
C THR A 4 21.24 7.27 21.51
N PRO A 5 20.68 6.17 22.07
CA PRO A 5 21.41 5.33 23.03
C PRO A 5 22.65 4.63 22.41
N TYR A 6 22.67 4.40 21.10
CA TYR A 6 23.83 3.81 20.41
C TYR A 6 24.94 4.85 20.24
N VAL A 7 24.57 6.10 19.89
CA VAL A 7 25.53 7.21 19.78
C VAL A 7 26.09 7.58 21.16
N GLU A 8 25.25 7.63 22.19
CA GLU A 8 25.65 7.84 23.60
C GLU A 8 26.46 6.69 24.21
N THR A 9 26.40 5.50 23.61
CA THR A 9 27.33 4.42 23.93
C THR A 9 28.68 4.68 23.27
N LEU A 10 28.71 5.02 21.98
CA LEU A 10 29.93 5.32 21.24
C LEU A 10 30.69 6.53 21.83
N HIS A 11 29.99 7.58 22.27
CA HIS A 11 30.58 8.72 22.98
C HIS A 11 31.24 8.31 24.30
N ARG A 12 30.65 7.36 25.03
CA ARG A 12 31.18 6.83 26.30
C ARG A 12 32.44 6.00 26.09
N GLU A 13 32.44 5.13 25.09
CA GLU A 13 33.63 4.34 24.71
C GLU A 13 34.76 5.26 24.21
N LEU A 14 34.45 6.33 23.46
CA LEU A 14 35.42 7.35 23.06
C LEU A 14 36.06 8.04 24.26
N ALA A 15 35.26 8.43 25.27
CA ALA A 15 35.78 9.02 26.50
C ALA A 15 36.67 8.04 27.29
N VAL A 16 36.24 6.78 27.46
CA VAL A 16 37.02 5.73 28.14
C VAL A 16 38.35 5.46 27.42
N ALA A 17 38.36 5.47 26.08
CA ALA A 17 39.59 5.36 25.29
C ALA A 17 40.49 6.61 25.42
N ALA A 18 39.91 7.80 25.57
CA ALA A 18 40.66 9.05 25.70
C ALA A 18 41.36 9.20 27.06
N GLU A 19 40.75 8.73 28.17
CA GLU A 19 41.39 8.69 29.50
C GLU A 19 42.74 7.93 29.47
N ALA A 20 42.83 6.85 28.68
CA ALA A 20 44.08 6.10 28.50
C ALA A 20 45.15 6.84 27.68
N GLY A 21 44.78 7.93 27.00
CA GLY A 21 45.68 8.80 26.24
C GLY A 21 46.16 10.05 27.00
N GLY A 22 45.66 10.29 28.22
CA GLY A 22 45.99 11.47 29.02
C GLY A 22 45.24 12.75 28.61
N ASP A 23 45.54 13.86 29.29
CA ASP A 23 44.74 15.09 29.24
C ASP A 23 44.54 15.67 27.82
N GLU A 24 45.58 15.64 26.97
CA GLU A 24 45.49 16.13 25.58
C GLU A 24 44.50 15.31 24.73
N ALA A 25 44.44 13.99 24.95
CA ALA A 25 43.48 13.11 24.28
C ALA A 25 42.07 13.31 24.83
N ARG A 26 41.95 13.53 26.16
CA ARG A 26 40.70 13.81 26.86
C ARG A 26 40.05 15.12 26.36
N GLU A 27 40.82 16.22 26.29
CA GLU A 27 40.36 17.49 25.72
C GLU A 27 39.98 17.38 24.23
N LEU A 28 40.74 16.60 23.45
CA LEU A 28 40.43 16.36 22.04
C LEU A 28 39.11 15.58 21.87
N ALA A 29 38.87 14.57 22.71
CA ALA A 29 37.62 13.81 22.70
C ALA A 29 36.41 14.69 23.06
N GLU A 30 36.49 15.46 24.16
CA GLU A 30 35.44 16.41 24.57
C GLU A 30 35.06 17.38 23.44
N ARG A 31 36.06 17.87 22.69
CA ARG A 31 35.86 18.77 21.53
C ARG A 31 35.28 18.08 20.29
N LEU A 32 35.43 16.77 20.15
CA LEU A 32 34.98 16.01 18.99
C LEU A 32 33.59 15.37 19.17
N THR A 33 33.14 15.10 20.39
CA THR A 33 31.84 14.48 20.70
C THR A 33 30.66 15.16 19.97
N ALA A 34 30.46 16.47 20.16
CA ALA A 34 29.32 17.17 19.55
C ALA A 34 29.39 17.24 18.00
N PRO A 35 30.54 17.53 17.36
CA PRO A 35 30.69 17.39 15.91
C PRO A 35 30.44 15.97 15.37
N LEU A 36 30.82 14.93 16.12
CA LEU A 36 30.72 13.54 15.67
C LEU A 36 29.32 12.94 15.80
N GLU A 37 28.43 13.47 16.65
CA GLU A 37 27.07 12.91 16.83
C GLU A 37 26.32 12.80 15.49
N SER A 38 26.28 13.89 14.72
CA SER A 38 25.57 13.94 13.43
C SER A 38 26.21 13.05 12.37
N ALA A 39 27.54 12.98 12.32
CA ALA A 39 28.26 12.12 11.39
C ALA A 39 28.06 10.63 11.72
N THR A 40 28.06 10.29 13.01
CA THR A 40 27.79 8.93 13.51
C THR A 40 26.36 8.52 13.20
N ARG A 41 25.37 9.36 13.51
CA ARG A 41 23.94 9.10 13.23
C ARG A 41 23.68 8.89 11.73
N LEU A 42 24.27 9.72 10.86
CA LEU A 42 24.17 9.56 9.40
C LEU A 42 24.85 8.27 8.91
N THR A 43 26.01 7.92 9.46
CA THR A 43 26.72 6.68 9.12
C THR A 43 25.91 5.44 9.50
N LEU A 44 25.28 5.43 10.69
CA LEU A 44 24.37 4.36 11.11
C LEU A 44 23.17 4.23 10.17
N LEU A 45 22.55 5.34 9.76
CA LEU A 45 21.44 5.33 8.80
C LEU A 45 21.84 4.76 7.42
N ASN A 46 23.04 5.10 6.92
CA ASN A 46 23.56 4.55 5.67
C ASN A 46 23.81 3.04 5.78
N VAL A 47 24.41 2.56 6.88
CA VAL A 47 24.64 1.13 7.12
C VAL A 47 23.33 0.35 7.24
N LEU A 48 22.35 0.86 7.99
CA LEU A 48 21.03 0.25 8.10
C LEU A 48 20.32 0.17 6.74
N SER A 49 20.40 1.22 5.92
CA SER A 49 19.80 1.24 4.58
C SER A 49 20.43 0.18 3.66
N ALA A 50 21.77 0.12 3.62
CA ALA A 50 22.49 -0.88 2.81
C ALA A 50 22.21 -2.33 3.26
N ALA A 51 22.08 -2.57 4.56
CA ALA A 51 21.73 -3.89 5.10
C ALA A 51 20.28 -4.30 4.74
N MET A 52 19.33 -3.35 4.70
CA MET A 52 17.96 -3.65 4.30
C MET A 52 17.83 -3.88 2.78
N ASP A 53 18.66 -3.22 1.96
CA ASP A 53 18.79 -3.52 0.52
C ASP A 53 19.29 -4.95 0.26
N GLU A 54 20.19 -5.47 1.11
CA GLU A 54 20.70 -6.84 1.04
C GLU A 54 19.60 -7.84 1.46
N ILE A 55 18.98 -7.65 2.62
CA ILE A 55 17.88 -8.50 3.12
C ILE A 55 16.69 -8.51 2.13
N THR A 56 16.34 -7.38 1.53
CA THR A 56 15.24 -7.29 0.54
C THR A 56 15.49 -8.12 -0.72
N ARG A 57 16.75 -8.35 -1.11
CA ARG A 57 17.07 -9.24 -2.24
C ARG A 57 16.86 -10.71 -1.89
N GLU A 58 17.11 -11.10 -0.65
CA GLU A 58 16.93 -12.48 -0.17
C GLU A 58 15.48 -12.79 0.24
N LEU A 59 14.71 -11.80 0.71
CA LEU A 59 13.34 -11.99 1.23
C LEU A 59 12.27 -12.11 0.12
N ALA A 60 12.64 -12.00 -1.16
CA ALA A 60 11.72 -11.98 -2.28
C ALA A 60 10.72 -13.16 -2.28
N PRO A 61 9.40 -12.93 -2.49
CA PRO A 61 8.77 -11.71 -2.97
C PRO A 61 8.34 -10.71 -1.87
N GLY A 62 8.91 -10.80 -0.66
CA GLY A 62 8.80 -9.76 0.36
C GLY A 62 9.88 -8.68 0.26
N SER A 63 9.78 -7.64 1.09
CA SER A 63 10.79 -6.58 1.27
C SER A 63 10.93 -6.15 2.73
N VAL A 64 12.04 -5.49 3.06
CA VAL A 64 12.21 -4.71 4.30
C VAL A 64 12.69 -3.32 3.93
N ASP A 65 11.85 -2.32 4.18
CA ASP A 65 12.08 -0.93 3.79
C ASP A 65 12.36 -0.06 5.03
N VAL A 66 13.41 0.79 4.99
CA VAL A 66 13.66 1.79 6.04
C VAL A 66 12.89 3.07 5.73
N ARG A 67 12.07 3.55 6.67
CA ARG A 67 11.37 4.84 6.59
C ARG A 67 11.81 5.75 7.72
N LEU A 68 12.09 7.02 7.42
CA LEU A 68 12.46 7.99 8.46
C LEU A 68 11.22 8.71 9.01
N ARG A 69 11.13 8.83 10.33
CA ARG A 69 10.21 9.74 11.04
C ARG A 69 11.05 10.82 11.72
N GLY A 70 11.27 11.94 11.03
CA GLY A 70 12.29 12.89 11.46
C GLY A 70 13.68 12.26 11.32
N LEU A 71 14.36 12.01 12.44
CA LEU A 71 15.67 11.34 12.48
C LEU A 71 15.60 9.85 12.89
N ASP A 72 14.41 9.34 13.23
CA ASP A 72 14.23 7.97 13.73
C ASP A 72 13.87 7.00 12.60
N PRO A 73 14.68 5.97 12.31
CA PRO A 73 14.33 4.95 11.32
C PRO A 73 13.24 3.98 11.84
N ASP A 74 12.33 3.61 10.96
CA ASP A 74 11.16 2.76 11.19
C ASP A 74 11.12 1.69 10.09
N PHE A 75 11.08 0.40 10.46
CA PHE A 75 11.21 -0.70 9.52
C PHE A 75 9.83 -1.19 9.05
N VAL A 76 9.59 -1.17 7.75
CA VAL A 76 8.38 -1.73 7.13
C VAL A 76 8.73 -3.05 6.47
N VAL A 77 8.27 -4.15 7.05
CA VAL A 77 8.38 -5.49 6.47
C VAL A 77 7.14 -5.78 5.63
N VAL A 78 7.31 -5.96 4.33
CA VAL A 78 6.27 -6.49 3.43
C VAL A 78 6.50 -7.99 3.30
N LEU A 79 5.70 -8.80 4.00
CA LEU A 79 5.78 -10.25 3.86
C LEU A 79 5.11 -10.72 2.56
N PRO A 80 5.57 -11.84 1.96
CA PRO A 80 4.86 -12.52 0.89
C PRO A 80 3.39 -12.77 1.28
N GLN A 81 2.46 -12.20 0.53
CA GLN A 81 1.06 -12.62 0.62
C GLN A 81 1.00 -14.06 0.10
N ARG A 82 0.88 -15.02 1.03
CA ARG A 82 0.60 -16.42 0.69
C ARG A 82 -0.67 -16.42 -0.15
N ALA A 83 -0.55 -16.82 -1.41
CA ALA A 83 -1.71 -17.10 -2.23
C ALA A 83 -2.46 -18.25 -1.56
N GLU A 84 -3.59 -17.94 -0.90
CA GLU A 84 -4.51 -18.98 -0.50
C GLU A 84 -4.98 -19.70 -1.78
N PRO A 85 -5.05 -21.03 -1.78
CA PRO A 85 -5.52 -21.76 -2.96
C PRO A 85 -6.87 -21.19 -3.39
N THR A 86 -6.92 -20.66 -4.61
CA THR A 86 -8.17 -20.20 -5.20
C THR A 86 -8.97 -21.45 -5.53
N GLU A 87 -9.76 -21.93 -4.58
CA GLU A 87 -10.73 -22.99 -4.83
C GLU A 87 -11.66 -22.52 -5.96
N PRO A 88 -11.86 -23.32 -7.02
CA PRO A 88 -12.75 -22.94 -8.11
C PRO A 88 -14.19 -22.91 -7.58
N LEU A 89 -14.71 -21.70 -7.36
CA LEU A 89 -15.97 -21.47 -6.64
C LEU A 89 -17.21 -21.74 -7.51
N ASP A 90 -17.39 -23.00 -7.91
CA ASP A 90 -18.59 -23.52 -8.58
C ASP A 90 -19.72 -23.78 -7.55
N ALA A 91 -20.30 -22.72 -6.99
CA ALA A 91 -21.69 -22.69 -6.47
C ALA A 91 -22.13 -21.28 -5.99
N PRO A 92 -23.40 -20.88 -6.20
CA PRO A 92 -23.97 -19.64 -5.65
C PRO A 92 -24.70 -19.83 -4.30
N THR A 93 -25.26 -18.73 -3.76
CA THR A 93 -26.32 -18.65 -2.70
C THR A 93 -25.83 -18.66 -1.23
N PRO A 94 -26.42 -17.87 -0.29
CA PRO A 94 -26.93 -16.49 -0.38
C PRO A 94 -26.40 -15.54 0.73
N THR A 95 -26.66 -14.24 0.59
CA THR A 95 -26.35 -13.18 1.57
C THR A 95 -27.43 -12.99 2.64
N PRO A 96 -27.08 -12.76 3.93
CA PRO A 96 -27.89 -12.03 4.91
C PRO A 96 -27.48 -10.54 5.01
N ALA A 97 -28.44 -9.61 5.17
CA ALA A 97 -28.22 -8.16 5.02
C ALA A 97 -28.24 -7.34 6.33
N ALA A 98 -27.68 -6.13 6.29
CA ALA A 98 -27.79 -5.05 7.29
C ALA A 98 -27.54 -3.65 6.64
N ALA A 99 -27.89 -2.54 7.32
CA ALA A 99 -28.02 -1.17 6.77
C ALA A 99 -27.48 -0.06 7.75
N PRO A 100 -27.61 1.28 7.50
CA PRO A 100 -26.77 2.37 8.10
C PRO A 100 -27.37 3.10 9.35
N ALA A 101 -26.70 3.96 10.15
CA ALA A 101 -25.90 5.19 9.90
C ALA A 101 -25.59 5.94 11.24
N PRO A 102 -24.76 7.02 11.37
CA PRO A 102 -23.61 7.55 10.60
C PRO A 102 -22.40 7.92 11.53
N ALA A 103 -21.54 8.90 11.18
CA ALA A 103 -20.41 9.37 12.03
C ALA A 103 -20.11 10.89 11.87
N PRO A 104 -19.23 11.54 12.68
CA PRO A 104 -18.53 11.13 13.92
C PRO A 104 -19.06 11.95 15.14
N ALA A 105 -18.44 12.22 16.31
CA ALA A 105 -17.10 12.06 16.94
C ALA A 105 -17.27 12.19 18.48
N PRO A 106 -16.24 12.05 19.37
CA PRO A 106 -14.86 11.57 19.17
C PRO A 106 -14.60 10.18 19.83
N ALA A 107 -13.32 9.76 19.92
CA ALA A 107 -12.86 8.48 20.47
C ALA A 107 -13.31 8.24 21.94
N PRO A 108 -13.57 6.98 22.39
CA PRO A 108 -12.70 5.82 22.19
C PRO A 108 -13.31 4.60 21.45
N ALA A 109 -12.46 3.63 21.10
CA ALA A 109 -12.80 2.37 20.44
C ALA A 109 -13.26 1.28 21.44
N PRO A 110 -13.84 0.13 21.00
CA PRO A 110 -14.19 -0.27 19.63
C PRO A 110 -15.68 -0.62 19.43
N ALA A 111 -16.27 -0.24 18.28
CA ALA A 111 -17.65 -0.60 17.92
C ALA A 111 -17.78 -0.96 16.43
N ARG A 112 -18.87 -1.65 16.07
CA ARG A 112 -19.18 -2.09 14.71
C ARG A 112 -20.04 -1.05 13.97
N ALA A 113 -19.79 -0.95 12.66
CA ALA A 113 -20.76 -0.69 11.59
C ALA A 113 -21.92 0.29 11.86
N ASP A 114 -21.73 1.52 11.38
CA ASP A 114 -22.81 2.40 10.90
C ASP A 114 -22.37 2.85 9.50
N MET A 115 -23.14 2.50 8.44
CA MET A 115 -22.73 2.81 7.06
C MET A 115 -23.03 4.26 6.68
N ASP A 116 -22.35 4.76 5.65
CA ASP A 116 -22.59 6.08 5.07
C ASP A 116 -23.08 5.88 3.63
N GLU A 117 -24.26 6.40 3.28
CA GLU A 117 -24.92 6.20 1.97
C GLU A 117 -24.23 7.06 0.90
N GLY A 118 -23.02 6.63 0.51
CA GLY A 118 -22.06 7.41 -0.27
C GLY A 118 -20.60 7.18 0.12
N GLY A 119 -20.31 6.35 1.13
CA GLY A 119 -18.96 6.05 1.60
C GLY A 119 -18.06 5.44 0.52
N THR A 120 -16.93 6.08 0.23
CA THR A 120 -16.00 5.63 -0.81
C THR A 120 -15.21 4.39 -0.37
N ALA A 121 -15.52 3.23 -0.95
CA ALA A 121 -14.76 2.00 -0.73
C ALA A 121 -13.32 2.14 -1.25
N ARG A 122 -12.33 1.97 -0.37
CA ARG A 122 -10.91 2.09 -0.73
C ARG A 122 -10.39 0.81 -1.41
N VAL A 123 -10.08 0.91 -2.71
CA VAL A 123 -9.54 -0.20 -3.52
C VAL A 123 -8.08 0.04 -3.87
N ASN A 124 -7.23 -0.99 -3.73
CA ASN A 124 -5.83 -0.97 -4.18
C ASN A 124 -5.71 -1.64 -5.56
N LEU A 125 -5.79 -0.85 -6.63
CA LEU A 125 -5.69 -1.34 -8.01
C LEU A 125 -4.22 -1.48 -8.46
N ARG A 126 -3.84 -2.65 -8.98
CA ARG A 126 -2.52 -2.87 -9.64
C ARG A 126 -2.70 -2.87 -11.16
N LEU A 127 -2.14 -1.87 -11.83
CA LEU A 127 -2.15 -1.76 -13.29
C LEU A 127 -0.77 -2.09 -13.89
N PRO A 128 -0.69 -2.78 -15.04
CA PRO A 128 0.49 -2.74 -15.90
C PRO A 128 0.86 -1.29 -16.24
N ALA A 129 2.17 -0.98 -16.30
CA ALA A 129 2.65 0.39 -16.46
C ALA A 129 2.03 1.14 -17.66
N HIS A 130 1.90 0.47 -18.80
CA HIS A 130 1.30 1.02 -20.03
C HIS A 130 -0.23 1.26 -19.96
N LEU A 131 -0.92 0.75 -18.92
CA LEU A 131 -2.30 1.12 -18.62
C LEU A 131 -2.36 2.31 -17.67
N LYS A 132 -1.44 2.39 -16.69
CA LYS A 132 -1.31 3.54 -15.80
C LYS A 132 -1.05 4.83 -16.60
N THR A 133 -0.05 4.83 -17.48
CA THR A 133 0.32 6.02 -18.29
C THR A 133 -0.86 6.51 -19.14
N ARG A 134 -1.56 5.61 -19.84
CA ARG A 134 -2.71 5.98 -20.68
C ARG A 134 -3.91 6.50 -19.88
N ALA A 135 -4.12 6.01 -18.65
CA ALA A 135 -5.14 6.54 -17.75
C ALA A 135 -4.76 7.94 -17.21
N GLU A 136 -3.47 8.19 -16.98
CA GLU A 136 -2.96 9.51 -16.59
C GLU A 136 -3.09 10.53 -17.72
N GLU A 137 -2.72 10.16 -18.95
CA GLU A 137 -2.89 10.99 -20.16
C GLU A 137 -4.36 11.34 -20.42
N ALA A 138 -5.26 10.35 -20.34
CA ALA A 138 -6.70 10.57 -20.55
C ALA A 138 -7.31 11.48 -19.47
N ALA A 139 -6.99 11.25 -18.19
CA ALA A 139 -7.46 12.09 -17.10
C ALA A 139 -7.00 13.55 -17.26
N VAL A 140 -5.73 13.78 -17.62
CA VAL A 140 -5.20 15.12 -17.90
C VAL A 140 -5.91 15.77 -19.10
N SER A 141 -6.21 15.02 -20.17
CA SER A 141 -6.94 15.57 -21.33
C SER A 141 -8.38 15.98 -21.02
N GLU A 142 -9.01 15.35 -20.01
CA GLU A 142 -10.35 15.70 -19.52
C GLU A 142 -10.32 16.74 -18.38
N GLY A 143 -9.14 17.18 -17.93
CA GLY A 143 -8.98 18.08 -16.78
C GLY A 143 -9.35 17.45 -15.43
N LEU A 144 -9.35 16.12 -15.35
CA LEU A 144 -9.75 15.33 -14.17
C LEU A 144 -8.53 14.77 -13.43
N SER A 145 -8.70 14.48 -12.13
CA SER A 145 -7.75 13.60 -11.44
C SER A 145 -7.95 12.16 -11.91
N VAL A 146 -6.87 11.35 -11.90
CA VAL A 146 -6.91 9.94 -12.32
C VAL A 146 -8.00 9.16 -11.57
N ASN A 147 -8.20 9.45 -10.28
CA ASN A 147 -9.25 8.82 -9.49
C ASN A 147 -10.67 9.23 -9.94
N ALA A 148 -10.91 10.52 -10.21
CA ALA A 148 -12.20 10.99 -10.72
C ALA A 148 -12.50 10.45 -12.12
N TRP A 149 -11.48 10.38 -12.98
CA TRP A 149 -11.58 9.78 -14.32
C TRP A 149 -11.88 8.28 -14.27
N LEU A 150 -11.15 7.51 -13.45
CA LEU A 150 -11.40 6.08 -13.26
C LEU A 150 -12.80 5.81 -12.70
N VAL A 151 -13.26 6.59 -11.71
CA VAL A 151 -14.63 6.48 -11.19
C VAL A 151 -15.66 6.75 -12.29
N ARG A 152 -15.50 7.82 -13.09
CA ARG A 152 -16.38 8.13 -14.23
C ARG A 152 -16.46 6.97 -15.24
N VAL A 153 -15.31 6.39 -15.61
CA VAL A 153 -15.23 5.28 -16.55
C VAL A 153 -15.89 4.02 -16.00
N VAL A 154 -15.67 3.70 -14.71
CA VAL A 154 -16.28 2.53 -14.05
C VAL A 154 -17.79 2.72 -13.92
N SER A 155 -18.29 3.89 -13.51
CA SER A 155 -19.73 4.18 -13.47
C SER A 155 -20.36 3.99 -14.84
N GLY A 156 -19.82 4.60 -15.90
CA GLY A 156 -20.34 4.43 -17.26
C GLY A 156 -20.34 2.98 -17.76
N ALA A 157 -19.36 2.17 -17.37
CA ALA A 157 -19.32 0.74 -17.68
C ALA A 157 -20.37 -0.08 -16.89
N VAL A 158 -20.62 0.26 -15.63
CA VAL A 158 -21.64 -0.38 -14.78
C VAL A 158 -23.05 0.02 -15.21
N ASP A 159 -23.29 1.30 -15.48
CA ASP A 159 -24.59 1.82 -15.93
C ASP A 159 -25.00 1.20 -17.29
N THR A 160 -24.05 1.08 -18.23
CA THR A 160 -24.31 0.44 -19.53
C THR A 160 -24.48 -1.07 -19.43
N ALA A 161 -23.79 -1.74 -18.49
CA ALA A 161 -24.03 -3.16 -18.20
C ALA A 161 -25.41 -3.39 -17.54
N GLY A 162 -25.84 -2.48 -16.65
CA GLY A 162 -27.15 -2.52 -16.00
C GLY A 162 -28.34 -2.18 -16.92
N ALA A 163 -28.09 -1.49 -18.05
CA ALA A 163 -29.13 -1.08 -18.99
C ALA A 163 -29.73 -2.22 -19.86
N GLY A 164 -29.18 -3.44 -19.78
CA GLY A 164 -29.80 -4.64 -20.38
C GLY A 164 -30.89 -5.23 -19.46
N THR A 165 -32.16 -5.34 -19.84
CA THR A 165 -32.78 -5.18 -21.18
C THR A 165 -34.27 -4.84 -21.02
N PRO A 166 -34.87 -3.96 -21.85
CA PRO A 166 -36.33 -3.82 -21.92
C PRO A 166 -36.96 -5.11 -22.46
N ARG A 167 -37.48 -5.97 -21.58
CA ARG A 167 -38.09 -7.25 -21.94
C ARG A 167 -39.47 -7.02 -22.59
N THR A 168 -39.47 -6.75 -23.89
CA THR A 168 -40.69 -6.85 -24.71
C THR A 168 -41.30 -8.24 -24.54
N GLN A 169 -42.62 -8.30 -24.32
CA GLN A 169 -43.29 -9.54 -23.91
C GLN A 169 -43.49 -10.50 -25.09
N GLY A 170 -42.40 -11.18 -25.48
CA GLY A 170 -42.40 -12.27 -26.46
C GLY A 170 -43.14 -13.49 -25.93
N LYS A 171 -44.44 -13.58 -26.24
CA LYS A 171 -45.34 -14.66 -25.79
C LYS A 171 -44.86 -16.02 -26.31
N THR A 172 -44.74 -17.00 -25.42
CA THR A 172 -44.18 -18.33 -25.72
C THR A 172 -44.99 -19.11 -26.73
N ARG A 173 -44.34 -19.60 -27.79
CA ARG A 173 -44.74 -20.82 -28.52
C ARG A 173 -43.51 -21.64 -28.88
N SER A 174 -43.52 -22.89 -28.46
CA SER A 174 -42.68 -23.95 -29.00
C SER A 174 -43.12 -24.28 -30.42
N VAL A 175 -42.18 -24.59 -31.31
CA VAL A 175 -42.10 -25.87 -32.03
C VAL A 175 -40.76 -25.94 -32.76
N SER A 176 -40.21 -27.15 -32.89
CA SER A 176 -38.96 -27.42 -33.61
C SER A 176 -39.17 -27.45 -35.12
N GLN A 177 -38.15 -27.04 -35.88
CA GLN A 177 -37.62 -27.82 -37.01
C GLN A 177 -36.28 -27.24 -37.48
N SER A 178 -35.27 -28.12 -37.56
CA SER A 178 -34.06 -27.88 -38.34
C SER A 178 -34.30 -28.33 -39.77
N PHE A 179 -33.77 -27.60 -40.75
CA PHE A 179 -33.71 -28.07 -42.14
C PHE A 179 -32.42 -27.64 -42.82
N THR A 180 -31.88 -28.54 -43.64
CA THR A 180 -30.56 -28.42 -44.29
C THR A 180 -30.69 -27.76 -45.66
N GLY A 181 -29.74 -26.89 -46.02
CA GLY A 181 -29.65 -26.30 -47.36
C GLY A 181 -28.21 -25.93 -47.72
N TRP A 182 -27.76 -26.30 -48.91
CA TRP A 182 -26.42 -26.03 -49.45
C TRP A 182 -26.51 -25.07 -50.65
N VAL A 183 -25.40 -24.41 -51.00
CA VAL A 183 -24.60 -24.66 -52.23
C VAL A 183 -23.68 -23.46 -52.55
N ARG A 184 -22.38 -23.76 -52.71
CA ARG A 184 -21.31 -23.00 -53.41
C ARG A 184 -21.28 -21.48 -53.23
#